data_AF-A0A850S7A9-F1
#
_entry.id   AF-A0A850S7A9-F1
#
_cell.length_a   1.000
_cell.length_b   1.000
_cell.length_c   1.000
_cell.angle_alpha   90.00
_cell.angle_beta   90.00
_cell.angle_gamma   90.00
#
_symmetry.space_group_name_H-M   'P 1'
#
loop_
_entity.id
_entity.type
_entity.pdbx_description
1 polymer ?
#
loop_
_entity_poly.entity_id
_entity_poly.type
_entity_poly.pdbx_seq_one_letter_code
_entity_poly.pdbx_strand_id
1 'polypeptide(L)'
;MFNHKTLISISILFLSGCASAPVLMPTPNMYSGEKGYPDADITVEHKSSRIDLLYVTDRLPDPEKRQLEYGSGRSASVAFGSATVDIGDDVSWDQLVKDSQSASRSSSHELSVSKRIEQGRFPETPHAFSIVAGRPVTNPDVEAAFKKTAAQFKQEIARRLSLTQRKDVVIFIHGFNNSFDDAAASLAEIWHFSGRQGVPLLYTWPAAHGGLFGYFVDRESGEFTVFHLKKMLKLLASINEIENIHIIAHSRGTDVTTTALRELMIESRAAGKRPLEDLRIKNLILAAPDLDFGVMRQRLMAEKFGPAIGQITIYTAQTDNALNISESLMTGLRLGKLESKNFSDTERQIFASVKNVSFINVLDVGSFISHAYFLDSPSASSDLIRVLRDSSKPGSKNRPLIHKEDNFWEMPADYPNNRE
;
A
#
# COMPACT_ATOMS: atom_id res chain seq x y z
N MET A 1 -21.38 -51.91 28.15
CA MET A 1 -22.23 -51.92 26.94
C MET A 1 -22.61 -50.46 26.67
N PHE A 2 -22.30 -49.99 25.46
CA PHE A 2 -22.61 -48.69 24.84
C PHE A 2 -21.87 -47.39 25.27
N ASN A 3 -20.92 -47.04 24.39
CA ASN A 3 -20.41 -45.72 24.05
C ASN A 3 -21.53 -44.72 23.70
N HIS A 4 -21.42 -43.47 24.15
CA HIS A 4 -21.98 -42.31 23.45
C HIS A 4 -20.87 -41.27 23.23
N LYS A 5 -20.26 -41.33 22.04
CA LYS A 5 -19.52 -40.21 21.46
C LYS A 5 -20.54 -39.26 20.85
N THR A 6 -20.71 -38.08 21.44
CA THR A 6 -21.46 -36.99 20.83
C THR A 6 -20.64 -36.45 19.67
N LEU A 7 -20.98 -36.86 18.44
CA LEU A 7 -20.45 -36.26 17.22
C LEU A 7 -21.14 -34.90 17.04
N ILE A 8 -20.44 -33.81 17.36
CA ILE A 8 -20.86 -32.47 16.97
C ILE A 8 -20.48 -32.33 15.48
N SER A 9 -21.48 -32.46 14.61
CA SER A 9 -21.33 -32.20 13.18
C SER A 9 -21.26 -30.69 12.97
N ILE A 10 -20.06 -30.15 12.78
CA ILE A 10 -19.86 -28.78 12.31
C ILE A 10 -20.19 -28.78 10.81
N SER A 11 -21.40 -28.34 10.46
CA SER A 11 -21.77 -28.07 9.08
C SER A 11 -21.08 -26.78 8.64
N ILE A 12 -19.99 -26.91 7.88
CA ILE A 12 -19.26 -25.78 7.30
C ILE A 12 -20.01 -25.36 6.03
N LEU A 13 -20.76 -24.27 6.11
CA LEU A 13 -21.30 -23.57 4.96
C LEU A 13 -20.14 -22.97 4.16
N PHE A 14 -19.76 -23.63 3.06
CA PHE A 14 -18.92 -23.05 2.03
C PHE A 14 -19.73 -22.00 1.26
N LEU A 15 -19.75 -20.77 1.77
CA LEU A 15 -20.10 -19.62 0.95
C LEU A 15 -18.92 -19.33 0.02
N SER A 16 -18.95 -19.94 -1.16
CA SER A 16 -18.24 -19.39 -2.33
C SER A 16 -18.96 -18.12 -2.73
N GLY A 17 -18.67 -17.02 -2.01
CA GLY A 17 -19.11 -15.71 -2.43
C GLY A 17 -18.49 -15.42 -3.79
N CYS A 18 -19.30 -15.31 -4.83
CA CYS A 18 -18.89 -14.65 -6.06
C CYS A 18 -18.46 -13.24 -5.64
N ALA A 19 -17.16 -12.97 -5.63
CA ALA A 19 -16.66 -11.63 -5.39
C ALA A 19 -17.18 -10.75 -6.53
N SER A 20 -18.04 -9.78 -6.22
CA SER A 20 -18.42 -8.74 -7.16
C SER A 20 -17.17 -7.98 -7.59
N ALA A 21 -17.08 -7.61 -8.86
CA ALA A 21 -15.97 -6.80 -9.35
C ALA A 21 -15.83 -5.52 -8.50
N PRO A 22 -14.58 -5.09 -8.18
CA PRO A 22 -14.37 -3.84 -7.48
C PRO A 22 -14.95 -2.68 -8.31
N VAL A 23 -15.50 -1.68 -7.64
CA VAL A 23 -16.07 -0.50 -8.28
C VAL A 23 -15.31 0.74 -7.83
N LEU A 24 -15.18 1.73 -8.72
CA LEU A 24 -14.50 2.98 -8.45
C LEU A 24 -15.01 3.62 -7.16
N MET A 25 -14.10 3.89 -6.22
CA MET A 25 -14.37 4.38 -4.89
C MET A 25 -15.23 5.64 -4.93
N PRO A 26 -16.06 5.90 -3.89
CA PRO A 26 -16.84 7.12 -3.81
C PRO A 26 -16.02 8.38 -4.06
N THR A 27 -16.64 9.41 -4.64
CA THR A 27 -15.93 10.65 -4.96
C THR A 27 -15.38 11.27 -3.68
N PRO A 28 -14.05 11.50 -3.57
CA PRO A 28 -13.49 12.17 -2.42
C PRO A 28 -14.19 13.52 -2.18
N ASN A 29 -14.57 13.80 -0.93
CA ASN A 29 -15.24 15.05 -0.55
C ASN A 29 -14.52 16.32 -1.05
N MET A 30 -13.19 16.27 -1.20
CA MET A 30 -12.42 17.40 -1.73
C MET A 30 -12.71 17.76 -3.19
N TYR A 31 -13.38 16.88 -3.96
CA TYR A 31 -13.71 17.08 -5.37
C TYR A 31 -15.20 17.25 -5.64
N SER A 32 -16.08 16.96 -4.68
CA SER A 32 -17.53 17.10 -4.83
C SER A 32 -18.05 18.55 -4.70
N GLY A 33 -17.14 19.54 -4.60
CA GLY A 33 -17.44 20.97 -4.51
C GLY A 33 -16.70 21.81 -5.55
N GLU A 34 -16.43 23.10 -5.25
CA GLU A 34 -15.93 24.08 -6.23
C GLU A 34 -14.58 23.75 -6.90
N LYS A 35 -13.72 22.95 -6.24
CA LYS A 35 -12.39 22.62 -6.79
C LYS A 35 -12.43 21.65 -7.97
N GLY A 36 -13.46 20.78 -8.03
CA GLY A 36 -13.58 19.75 -9.06
C GLY A 36 -12.41 18.75 -9.13
N TYR A 37 -12.49 17.82 -10.08
CA TYR A 37 -11.39 16.88 -10.36
C TYR A 37 -10.24 17.60 -11.11
N PRO A 38 -8.96 17.38 -10.77
CA PRO A 38 -7.83 18.15 -11.29
C PRO A 38 -7.41 17.73 -12.72
N ASP A 39 -8.33 17.76 -13.67
CA ASP A 39 -8.11 17.28 -15.04
C ASP A 39 -7.08 18.11 -15.83
N ALA A 40 -6.94 19.39 -15.51
CA ALA A 40 -6.02 20.33 -16.14
C ALA A 40 -4.55 19.99 -15.86
N ASP A 41 -4.26 19.33 -14.73
CA ASP A 41 -2.90 18.95 -14.33
C ASP A 41 -2.44 17.65 -15.02
N ILE A 42 -3.36 16.89 -15.63
CA ILE A 42 -3.11 15.56 -16.19
C ILE A 42 -2.58 15.68 -17.63
N THR A 43 -1.47 14.99 -17.91
CA THR A 43 -0.89 14.93 -19.25
C THR A 43 -1.81 14.18 -20.22
N VAL A 44 -1.75 14.51 -21.51
CA VAL A 44 -2.67 13.96 -22.51
C VAL A 44 -2.59 12.43 -22.60
N GLU A 45 -1.39 11.88 -22.38
CA GLU A 45 -1.13 10.43 -22.34
C GLU A 45 -1.88 9.72 -21.21
N HIS A 46 -2.20 10.44 -20.13
CA HIS A 46 -2.91 9.93 -18.97
C HIS A 46 -4.39 10.33 -18.92
N LYS A 47 -4.94 11.01 -19.95
CA LYS A 47 -6.38 11.32 -20.06
C LYS A 47 -7.14 10.17 -20.73
N SER A 48 -7.42 9.12 -19.97
CA SER A 48 -8.06 7.89 -20.44
C SER A 48 -8.86 7.19 -19.32
N SER A 49 -9.90 6.42 -19.65
CA SER A 49 -10.53 5.50 -18.69
C SER A 49 -9.67 4.27 -18.40
N ARG A 50 -8.57 4.06 -19.14
CA ARG A 50 -7.60 3.00 -18.91
C ARG A 50 -6.37 3.52 -18.17
N ILE A 51 -5.96 2.82 -17.12
CA ILE A 51 -4.80 3.15 -16.30
C ILE A 51 -3.71 2.11 -16.51
N ASP A 52 -2.52 2.57 -16.89
CA ASP A 52 -1.32 1.73 -17.01
C ASP A 52 -0.49 1.78 -15.72
N LEU A 53 -0.56 0.73 -14.92
CA LEU A 53 0.20 0.55 -13.69
C LEU A 53 1.53 -0.16 -13.98
N LEU A 54 2.63 0.37 -13.44
CA LEU A 54 3.83 -0.44 -13.28
C LEU A 54 3.56 -1.42 -12.12
N TYR A 55 3.88 -2.69 -12.30
CA TYR A 55 3.83 -3.65 -11.19
C TYR A 55 5.18 -4.29 -10.94
N VAL A 56 5.37 -4.72 -9.69
CA VAL A 56 6.42 -5.62 -9.23
C VAL A 56 5.75 -6.73 -8.44
N THR A 57 6.10 -7.99 -8.71
CA THR A 57 5.46 -9.13 -8.04
C THR A 57 6.41 -10.30 -7.84
N ASP A 58 6.32 -10.95 -6.68
CA ASP A 58 6.91 -12.25 -6.40
C ASP A 58 5.82 -13.35 -6.30
N ARG A 59 4.66 -13.12 -6.92
CA ARG A 59 3.64 -14.15 -7.17
C ARG A 59 4.07 -15.06 -8.31
N LEU A 60 3.73 -16.34 -8.21
CA LEU A 60 3.82 -17.27 -9.32
C LEU A 60 2.78 -16.92 -10.39
N PRO A 61 3.16 -16.91 -11.68
CA PRO A 61 2.17 -16.89 -12.75
C PRO A 61 1.35 -18.18 -12.71
N ASP A 62 0.06 -18.07 -13.00
CA ASP A 62 -0.83 -19.23 -13.11
C ASP A 62 -0.60 -19.91 -14.47
N PRO A 63 -0.04 -21.14 -14.50
CA PRO A 63 0.27 -21.83 -15.75
C PRO A 63 -0.98 -22.33 -16.48
N GLU A 64 -2.15 -22.39 -15.82
CA GLU A 64 -3.39 -22.87 -16.41
C GLU A 64 -4.11 -21.78 -17.23
N LYS A 65 -3.73 -20.51 -17.03
CA LYS A 65 -4.33 -19.36 -17.71
C LYS A 65 -3.67 -19.08 -19.05
N ARG A 66 -4.51 -18.86 -20.08
CA ARG A 66 -4.05 -18.52 -21.43
C ARG A 66 -3.42 -17.13 -21.49
N GLN A 67 -3.90 -16.22 -20.67
CA GLN A 67 -3.32 -14.89 -20.49
C GLN A 67 -2.54 -14.90 -19.19
N LEU A 68 -1.52 -14.05 -19.10
CA LEU A 68 -0.71 -13.91 -17.89
C LEU A 68 -1.61 -13.49 -16.71
N GLU A 69 -1.75 -14.38 -15.74
CA GLU A 69 -2.39 -14.10 -14.45
C GLU A 69 -1.42 -14.50 -13.35
N TYR A 70 -1.50 -13.85 -12.18
CA TYR A 70 -0.66 -14.18 -11.03
C TYR A 70 -1.53 -14.74 -9.91
N GLY A 71 -1.20 -15.96 -9.47
CA GLY A 71 -1.91 -16.64 -8.41
C GLY A 71 -1.48 -16.18 -7.00
N SER A 72 -1.78 -17.03 -6.01
CA SER A 72 -1.35 -16.83 -4.62
C SER A 72 -0.02 -17.51 -4.29
N GLY A 73 0.56 -18.30 -5.21
CA GLY A 73 1.80 -19.05 -4.98
C GLY A 73 3.05 -18.18 -4.91
N ARG A 74 4.05 -18.60 -4.12
CA ARG A 74 5.33 -17.88 -3.96
C ARG A 74 6.28 -18.15 -5.11
N SER A 75 6.78 -17.09 -5.73
CA SER A 75 7.89 -17.17 -6.68
C SER A 75 9.20 -16.83 -5.99
N ALA A 76 10.22 -17.66 -6.21
CA ALA A 76 11.60 -17.39 -5.78
C ALA A 76 12.27 -16.24 -6.54
N SER A 77 11.53 -15.59 -7.45
CA SER A 77 11.98 -14.53 -8.33
C SER A 77 10.94 -13.40 -8.35
N VAL A 78 11.42 -12.18 -8.60
CA VAL A 78 10.59 -11.00 -8.74
C VAL A 78 10.44 -10.65 -10.22
N ALA A 79 9.22 -10.45 -10.68
CA ALA A 79 8.94 -9.88 -11.99
C ALA A 79 8.50 -8.41 -11.89
N PHE A 80 8.72 -7.66 -12.96
CA PHE A 80 8.09 -6.36 -13.16
C PHE A 80 7.46 -6.28 -14.56
N GLY A 81 6.46 -5.41 -14.69
CA GLY A 81 5.72 -5.28 -15.93
C GLY A 81 4.66 -4.20 -15.88
N SER A 82 3.78 -4.22 -16.87
CA SER A 82 2.66 -3.27 -16.99
C SER A 82 1.33 -3.99 -16.84
N ALA A 83 0.41 -3.42 -16.07
CA ALA A 83 -0.96 -3.89 -15.92
C ALA A 83 -1.93 -2.77 -16.30
N THR A 84 -2.86 -3.05 -17.22
CA THR A 84 -3.90 -2.10 -17.64
C THR A 84 -5.16 -2.36 -16.84
N VAL A 85 -5.62 -1.35 -16.10
CA VAL A 85 -6.89 -1.36 -15.35
C VAL A 85 -7.88 -0.45 -16.06
N ASP A 86 -9.03 -0.98 -16.44
CA ASP A 86 -10.12 -0.23 -17.06
C ASP A 86 -11.08 0.29 -15.97
N ILE A 87 -11.49 1.55 -16.10
CA ILE A 87 -12.52 2.19 -15.26
C ILE A 87 -13.82 2.26 -16.06
N GLY A 88 -14.72 1.33 -15.77
CA GLY A 88 -15.98 1.13 -16.50
C GLY A 88 -15.76 0.64 -17.94
N ASP A 89 -16.85 0.28 -18.58
CA ASP A 89 -16.85 -0.19 -19.97
C ASP A 89 -16.91 1.01 -20.93
N ASP A 90 -15.78 1.30 -21.58
CA ASP A 90 -15.63 2.34 -22.63
C ASP A 90 -16.15 3.74 -22.21
N VAL A 91 -16.01 4.09 -20.94
CA VAL A 91 -16.35 5.41 -20.41
C VAL A 91 -15.42 6.47 -21.04
N SER A 92 -16.00 7.51 -21.64
CA SER A 92 -15.22 8.63 -22.18
C SER A 92 -14.51 9.40 -21.06
N TRP A 93 -13.36 10.01 -21.36
CA TRP A 93 -12.62 10.80 -20.39
C TRP A 93 -13.46 11.92 -19.76
N ASP A 94 -14.22 12.65 -20.57
CA ASP A 94 -15.07 13.76 -20.08
C ASP A 94 -16.17 13.28 -19.13
N GLN A 95 -16.77 12.13 -19.44
CA GLN A 95 -17.75 11.52 -18.55
C GLN A 95 -17.10 11.03 -17.25
N LEU A 96 -15.92 10.42 -17.31
CA LEU A 96 -15.17 10.02 -16.11
C LEU A 96 -14.81 11.23 -15.24
N VAL A 97 -14.35 12.34 -15.81
CA VAL A 97 -14.09 13.59 -15.07
C VAL A 97 -15.34 14.09 -14.38
N LYS A 98 -16.48 14.12 -15.10
CA LYS A 98 -17.77 14.52 -14.54
C LYS A 98 -18.19 13.64 -13.37
N ASP A 99 -18.02 12.33 -13.47
CA ASP A 99 -18.36 11.38 -12.41
C ASP A 99 -17.40 11.48 -11.20
N SER A 100 -16.12 11.76 -11.45
CA SER A 100 -15.08 11.90 -10.43
C SER A 100 -15.14 13.20 -9.63
N GLN A 101 -16.03 14.13 -9.99
CA GLN A 101 -16.35 15.34 -9.23
C GLN A 101 -17.82 15.40 -8.77
N SER A 102 -18.60 14.37 -9.07
CA SER A 102 -20.00 14.31 -8.64
C SER A 102 -20.11 13.65 -7.27
N ALA A 103 -20.83 14.28 -6.34
CA ALA A 103 -21.11 13.72 -5.00
C ALA A 103 -21.89 12.39 -5.08
N SER A 104 -22.76 12.28 -6.09
CA SER A 104 -23.48 11.05 -6.44
C SER A 104 -23.36 10.84 -7.94
N ARG A 105 -22.87 9.67 -8.35
CA ARG A 105 -22.66 9.31 -9.76
C ARG A 105 -23.94 8.72 -10.35
N SER A 106 -24.17 8.97 -11.64
CA SER A 106 -25.28 8.34 -12.38
C SER A 106 -25.04 6.87 -12.70
N SER A 107 -23.78 6.42 -12.70
CA SER A 107 -23.38 5.05 -12.99
C SER A 107 -22.25 4.59 -12.06
N SER A 108 -22.26 3.31 -11.71
CA SER A 108 -21.12 2.65 -11.08
C SER A 108 -20.10 2.29 -12.15
N HIS A 109 -18.81 2.48 -11.86
CA HIS A 109 -17.71 2.15 -12.77
C HIS A 109 -16.98 0.94 -12.21
N GLU A 110 -17.21 -0.24 -12.77
CA GLU A 110 -16.45 -1.44 -12.42
C GLU A 110 -14.98 -1.30 -12.83
N LEU A 111 -14.09 -1.87 -12.03
CA LEU A 111 -12.66 -1.89 -12.25
C LEU A 111 -12.25 -3.31 -12.65
N SER A 112 -11.58 -3.43 -13.78
CA SER A 112 -11.09 -4.73 -14.26
C SER A 112 -9.67 -4.61 -14.81
N VAL A 113 -8.85 -5.64 -14.59
CA VAL A 113 -7.52 -5.71 -15.20
C VAL A 113 -7.64 -6.39 -16.55
N SER A 114 -7.61 -5.62 -17.63
CA SER A 114 -7.81 -6.14 -18.98
C SER A 114 -6.53 -6.63 -19.66
N LYS A 115 -5.35 -6.23 -19.17
CA LYS A 115 -4.07 -6.64 -19.76
C LYS A 115 -2.94 -6.68 -18.76
N ARG A 116 -2.06 -7.67 -18.90
CA ARG A 116 -0.80 -7.82 -18.15
C ARG A 116 0.33 -8.14 -19.10
N ILE A 117 1.45 -7.44 -18.94
CA ILE A 117 2.67 -7.66 -19.73
C ILE A 117 3.85 -7.73 -18.77
N GLU A 118 4.42 -8.92 -18.59
CA GLU A 118 5.70 -9.07 -17.89
C GLU A 118 6.83 -8.57 -18.80
N GLN A 119 7.58 -7.58 -18.32
CA GLN A 119 8.67 -6.94 -19.07
C GLN A 119 10.03 -7.50 -18.69
N GLY A 120 10.19 -7.95 -17.45
CA GLY A 120 11.43 -8.54 -16.97
C GLY A 120 11.25 -9.30 -15.67
N ARG A 121 12.16 -10.25 -15.44
CA ARG A 121 12.18 -11.11 -14.26
C ARG A 121 13.61 -11.20 -13.73
N PHE A 122 13.77 -11.00 -12.42
CA PHE A 122 15.07 -11.08 -11.76
C PHE A 122 15.50 -12.54 -11.59
N PRO A 123 16.81 -12.84 -11.48
CA PRO A 123 17.26 -14.20 -11.21
C PRO A 123 16.62 -14.78 -9.94
N GLU A 124 16.35 -16.09 -9.94
CA GLU A 124 15.79 -16.78 -8.78
C GLU A 124 16.74 -16.74 -7.58
N THR A 125 16.13 -16.77 -6.39
CA THR A 125 16.79 -16.79 -5.10
C THR A 125 16.57 -18.16 -4.43
N PRO A 126 17.54 -18.69 -3.66
CA PRO A 126 18.83 -18.10 -3.33
C PRO A 126 19.82 -18.12 -4.52
N HIS A 127 20.62 -17.05 -4.65
CA HIS A 127 21.68 -17.00 -5.65
C HIS A 127 22.86 -17.90 -5.24
N ALA A 128 23.36 -18.70 -6.17
CA ALA A 128 24.59 -19.45 -5.95
C ALA A 128 25.77 -18.50 -5.65
N PHE A 129 26.55 -18.83 -4.61
CA PHE A 129 27.76 -18.11 -4.23
C PHE A 129 28.89 -19.07 -3.89
N SER A 130 30.12 -18.58 -3.94
CA SER A 130 31.32 -19.27 -3.48
C SER A 130 32.00 -18.48 -2.37
N ILE A 131 32.85 -19.12 -1.56
CA ILE A 131 33.67 -18.42 -0.56
C ILE A 131 35.05 -18.16 -1.16
N VAL A 132 35.38 -16.89 -1.37
CA VAL A 132 36.70 -16.45 -1.85
C VAL A 132 37.33 -15.55 -0.80
N ALA A 133 38.52 -15.90 -0.33
CA ALA A 133 39.23 -15.18 0.75
C ALA A 133 38.34 -14.92 1.99
N GLY A 134 37.54 -15.93 2.39
CA GLY A 134 36.66 -15.84 3.55
C GLY A 134 35.40 -14.99 3.37
N ARG A 135 35.10 -14.53 2.14
CA ARG A 135 33.92 -13.71 1.83
C ARG A 135 33.00 -14.43 0.83
N PRO A 136 31.67 -14.31 0.98
CA PRO A 136 30.75 -14.79 -0.03
C PRO A 136 30.86 -13.93 -1.29
N VAL A 137 31.01 -14.58 -2.44
CA VAL A 137 31.04 -13.99 -3.78
C VAL A 137 29.96 -14.65 -4.62
N THR A 138 28.94 -13.88 -5.01
CA THR A 138 27.86 -14.34 -5.87
C THR A 138 28.40 -14.74 -7.24
N ASN A 139 27.78 -15.77 -7.85
CA ASN A 139 28.12 -16.17 -9.21
C ASN A 139 28.05 -14.96 -10.18
N PRO A 140 29.12 -14.66 -10.94
CA PRO A 140 29.17 -13.53 -11.87
C PRO A 140 28.02 -13.51 -12.89
N ASP A 141 27.55 -14.66 -13.35
CA ASP A 141 26.45 -14.76 -14.32
C ASP A 141 25.13 -14.31 -13.71
N VAL A 142 24.88 -14.70 -12.45
CA VAL A 142 23.71 -14.27 -11.69
C VAL A 142 23.75 -12.76 -11.45
N GLU A 143 24.93 -12.21 -11.12
CA GLU A 143 25.08 -10.78 -10.93
C GLU A 143 24.93 -10.00 -12.25
N ALA A 144 25.44 -10.52 -13.36
CA ALA A 144 25.25 -9.93 -14.69
C ALA A 144 23.77 -9.94 -15.10
N ALA A 145 23.06 -11.05 -14.87
CA ALA A 145 21.63 -11.16 -15.13
C ALA A 145 20.83 -10.19 -14.25
N PHE A 146 21.15 -10.09 -12.96
CA PHE A 146 20.54 -9.12 -12.06
C PHE A 146 20.75 -7.67 -12.54
N LYS A 147 21.99 -7.29 -12.90
CA LYS A 147 22.31 -5.96 -13.41
C LYS A 147 21.55 -5.63 -14.69
N LYS A 148 21.43 -6.60 -15.59
CA LYS A 148 20.66 -6.45 -16.84
C LYS A 148 19.18 -6.18 -16.55
N THR A 149 18.52 -7.01 -15.73
CA THR A 149 17.11 -6.82 -15.38
C THR A 149 16.90 -5.52 -14.59
N ALA A 150 17.81 -5.18 -13.67
CA ALA A 150 17.78 -3.92 -12.95
C ALA A 150 17.87 -2.71 -13.89
N ALA A 151 18.72 -2.75 -14.91
CA ALA A 151 18.82 -1.67 -15.90
C ALA A 151 17.51 -1.49 -16.69
N GLN A 152 16.85 -2.59 -17.08
CA GLN A 152 15.55 -2.54 -17.75
C GLN A 152 14.47 -1.92 -16.86
N PHE A 153 14.42 -2.32 -15.58
CA PHE A 153 13.48 -1.75 -14.61
C PHE A 153 13.71 -0.24 -14.41
N LYS A 154 14.97 0.19 -14.27
CA LYS A 154 15.33 1.61 -14.16
C LYS A 154 14.92 2.40 -15.39
N GLN A 155 15.13 1.84 -16.59
CA GLN A 155 14.74 2.48 -17.84
C GLN A 155 13.21 2.64 -17.93
N GLU A 156 12.44 1.64 -17.51
CA GLU A 156 10.98 1.74 -17.50
C GLU A 156 10.48 2.80 -16.52
N ILE A 157 11.06 2.89 -15.32
CA ILE A 157 10.76 3.97 -14.37
C ILE A 157 11.09 5.33 -14.99
N ALA A 158 12.28 5.49 -15.59
CA ALA A 158 12.70 6.75 -16.20
C ALA A 158 11.76 7.16 -17.37
N ARG A 159 11.33 6.19 -18.17
CA ARG A 159 10.33 6.40 -19.23
C ARG A 159 9.00 6.87 -18.67
N ARG A 160 8.50 6.26 -17.59
CA ARG A 160 7.23 6.68 -16.97
C ARG A 160 7.37 8.05 -16.30
N LEU A 161 8.50 8.33 -15.66
CA LEU A 161 8.80 9.64 -15.07
C LEU A 161 8.86 10.77 -16.11
N SER A 162 9.20 10.50 -17.37
CA SER A 162 9.21 11.53 -18.42
C SER A 162 7.79 11.95 -18.86
N LEU A 163 6.76 11.14 -18.56
CA LEU A 163 5.36 11.38 -18.90
C LEU A 163 4.59 12.16 -17.82
N THR A 164 5.26 12.55 -16.73
CA THR A 164 4.67 13.26 -15.59
C THR A 164 5.52 14.47 -15.21
N GLN A 165 4.87 15.53 -14.74
CA GLN A 165 5.57 16.71 -14.23
C GLN A 165 6.27 16.38 -12.90
N ARG A 166 5.59 15.62 -12.03
CA ARG A 166 6.16 15.19 -10.74
C ARG A 166 7.03 13.97 -10.91
N LYS A 167 8.23 14.04 -10.33
CA LYS A 167 9.22 12.95 -10.35
C LYS A 167 9.07 12.02 -9.14
N ASP A 168 7.82 11.70 -8.82
CA ASP A 168 7.46 10.91 -7.67
C ASP A 168 7.13 9.47 -8.08
N VAL A 169 7.37 8.52 -7.19
CA VAL A 169 6.85 7.15 -7.31
C VAL A 169 5.84 6.91 -6.18
N VAL A 170 4.64 6.48 -6.55
CA VAL A 170 3.56 6.14 -5.62
C VAL A 170 3.44 4.61 -5.57
N ILE A 171 3.85 4.02 -4.46
CA ILE A 171 3.88 2.58 -4.26
C ILE A 171 2.67 2.15 -3.44
N PHE A 172 1.90 1.18 -3.92
CA PHE A 172 0.87 0.51 -3.12
C PHE A 172 1.25 -0.93 -2.80
N ILE A 173 1.16 -1.29 -1.51
CA ILE A 173 1.39 -2.64 -0.98
C ILE A 173 0.11 -3.12 -0.29
N HIS A 174 -0.50 -4.15 -0.87
CA HIS A 174 -1.80 -4.67 -0.40
C HIS A 174 -1.70 -5.51 0.87
N GLY A 175 -2.87 -5.83 1.43
CA GLY A 175 -3.07 -6.61 2.64
C GLY A 175 -3.17 -8.12 2.44
N PHE A 176 -3.67 -8.78 3.50
CA PHE A 176 -4.04 -10.19 3.51
C PHE A 176 -5.20 -10.46 2.56
N ASN A 177 -5.24 -11.64 1.93
CA ASN A 177 -6.36 -12.11 1.11
C ASN A 177 -6.77 -11.17 -0.05
N ASN A 178 -5.80 -10.47 -0.64
CA ASN A 178 -5.99 -9.76 -1.90
C ASN A 178 -5.39 -10.57 -3.05
N SER A 179 -6.13 -10.69 -4.15
CA SER A 179 -5.57 -11.10 -5.44
C SER A 179 -4.66 -10.00 -6.01
N PHE A 180 -4.01 -10.27 -7.15
CA PHE A 180 -3.33 -9.18 -7.86
C PHE A 180 -4.34 -8.11 -8.28
N ASP A 181 -5.48 -8.52 -8.82
CA ASP A 181 -6.49 -7.67 -9.45
C ASP A 181 -7.13 -6.72 -8.43
N ASP A 182 -7.41 -7.21 -7.23
CA ASP A 182 -7.88 -6.37 -6.12
C ASP A 182 -6.87 -5.26 -5.81
N ALA A 183 -5.60 -5.62 -5.74
CA ALA A 183 -4.52 -4.68 -5.43
C ALA A 183 -4.29 -3.66 -6.57
N ALA A 184 -4.44 -4.10 -7.82
CA ALA A 184 -4.35 -3.25 -9.00
C ALA A 184 -5.51 -2.26 -9.07
N ALA A 185 -6.74 -2.71 -8.79
CA ALA A 185 -7.91 -1.84 -8.68
C ALA A 185 -7.68 -0.75 -7.63
N SER A 186 -7.28 -1.12 -6.40
CA SER A 186 -7.01 -0.14 -5.34
C SER A 186 -5.97 0.92 -5.74
N LEU A 187 -4.84 0.52 -6.36
CA LEU A 187 -3.85 1.51 -6.80
C LEU A 187 -4.38 2.38 -7.96
N ALA A 188 -5.15 1.81 -8.89
CA ALA A 188 -5.74 2.56 -9.99
C ALA A 188 -6.66 3.68 -9.48
N GLU A 189 -7.46 3.41 -8.45
CA GLU A 189 -8.34 4.38 -7.80
C GLU A 189 -7.56 5.48 -7.09
N ILE A 190 -6.56 5.10 -6.27
CA ILE A 190 -5.69 6.04 -5.57
C ILE A 190 -4.98 6.95 -6.58
N TRP A 191 -4.42 6.38 -7.65
CA TRP A 191 -3.70 7.15 -8.65
C TRP A 191 -4.62 8.05 -9.49
N HIS A 192 -5.81 7.57 -9.84
CA HIS A 192 -6.82 8.37 -10.54
C HIS A 192 -7.17 9.62 -9.72
N PHE A 193 -7.55 9.46 -8.45
CA PHE A 193 -8.00 10.57 -7.63
C PHE A 193 -6.85 11.42 -7.07
N SER A 194 -5.61 10.94 -7.08
CA SER A 194 -4.43 11.78 -6.80
C SER A 194 -3.99 12.66 -7.98
N GLY A 195 -4.77 12.70 -9.07
CA GLY A 195 -4.51 13.56 -10.22
C GLY A 195 -3.47 12.99 -11.19
N ARG A 196 -3.28 11.67 -11.18
CA ARG A 196 -2.45 10.93 -12.16
C ARG A 196 -1.03 11.48 -12.34
N GLN A 197 -0.44 11.93 -11.24
CA GLN A 197 0.95 12.41 -11.19
C GLN A 197 1.89 11.34 -10.65
N GLY A 198 3.14 11.39 -11.07
CA GLY A 198 4.15 10.40 -10.69
C GLY A 198 3.93 9.04 -11.35
N VAL A 199 4.75 8.07 -10.96
CA VAL A 199 4.65 6.69 -11.45
C VAL A 199 3.84 5.85 -10.46
N PRO A 200 2.69 5.30 -10.85
CA PRO A 200 1.97 4.34 -10.01
C PRO A 200 2.68 2.98 -10.07
N LEU A 201 3.18 2.52 -8.93
CA LEU A 201 3.86 1.23 -8.78
C LEU A 201 3.08 0.32 -7.83
N LEU A 202 2.55 -0.77 -8.35
CA LEU A 202 1.92 -1.82 -7.57
C LEU A 202 2.98 -2.83 -7.11
N TYR A 203 3.12 -3.05 -5.80
CA TYR A 203 3.88 -4.19 -5.30
C TYR A 203 2.91 -5.26 -4.80
N THR A 204 2.86 -6.41 -5.46
CA THR A 204 2.02 -7.53 -5.03
C THR A 204 2.88 -8.67 -4.51
N TRP A 205 2.39 -9.30 -3.45
CA TRP A 205 3.04 -10.43 -2.79
C TRP A 205 2.06 -11.60 -2.64
N PRO A 206 2.51 -12.84 -2.40
CA PRO A 206 1.70 -14.05 -2.51
C PRO A 206 0.69 -14.18 -1.36
N ALA A 207 -0.40 -13.42 -1.48
CA ALA A 207 -1.58 -13.45 -0.62
C ALA A 207 -2.78 -14.08 -1.36
N ALA A 208 -3.87 -14.29 -0.63
CA ALA A 208 -5.11 -14.91 -1.11
C ALA A 208 -4.99 -16.42 -1.38
N HIS A 209 -4.28 -17.14 -0.50
CA HIS A 209 -4.29 -18.62 -0.55
C HIS A 209 -5.68 -19.24 -0.33
N GLY A 210 -6.58 -18.52 0.34
CA GLY A 210 -7.91 -19.04 0.72
C GLY A 210 -7.86 -20.17 1.75
N GLY A 211 -9.04 -20.72 2.08
CA GLY A 211 -9.18 -21.85 2.99
C GLY A 211 -9.01 -21.52 4.48
N LEU A 212 -9.27 -22.53 5.34
CA LEU A 212 -9.35 -22.38 6.80
C LEU A 212 -8.05 -21.87 7.45
N PHE A 213 -6.90 -22.11 6.82
CA PHE A 213 -5.59 -21.69 7.30
C PHE A 213 -4.94 -20.60 6.44
N GLY A 214 -5.69 -20.00 5.49
CA GLY A 214 -5.16 -19.02 4.54
C GLY A 214 -4.43 -17.86 5.21
N TYR A 215 -4.89 -17.41 6.39
CA TYR A 215 -4.22 -16.36 7.16
C TYR A 215 -2.79 -16.72 7.58
N PHE A 216 -2.55 -17.96 8.02
CA PHE A 216 -1.20 -18.38 8.41
C PHE A 216 -0.27 -18.48 7.21
N VAL A 217 -0.77 -19.00 6.08
CA VAL A 217 0.01 -19.12 4.85
C VAL A 217 0.39 -17.73 4.33
N ASP A 218 -0.58 -16.82 4.27
CA ASP A 218 -0.34 -15.44 3.85
C ASP A 218 0.57 -14.70 4.84
N ARG A 219 0.48 -14.95 6.15
CA ARG A 219 1.42 -14.37 7.12
C ARG A 219 2.86 -14.79 6.82
N GLU A 220 3.11 -16.08 6.60
CA GLU A 220 4.43 -16.60 6.21
C GLU A 220 4.85 -16.09 4.83
N SER A 221 3.89 -15.84 3.92
CA SER A 221 4.19 -15.23 2.61
C SER A 221 4.58 -13.76 2.76
N GLY A 222 4.03 -13.08 3.76
CA GLY A 222 4.46 -11.77 4.19
C GLY A 222 5.93 -11.75 4.61
N GLU A 223 6.36 -12.70 5.44
CA GLU A 223 7.78 -12.83 5.82
C GLU A 223 8.67 -13.16 4.62
N PHE A 224 8.20 -14.05 3.74
CA PHE A 224 8.91 -14.42 2.51
C PHE A 224 9.19 -13.20 1.61
N THR A 225 8.19 -12.33 1.40
CA THR A 225 8.30 -11.22 0.45
C THR A 225 9.18 -10.06 0.96
N VAL A 226 9.46 -9.97 2.27
CA VAL A 226 10.27 -8.88 2.86
C VAL A 226 11.63 -8.74 2.15
N PHE A 227 12.28 -9.86 1.83
CA PHE A 227 13.56 -9.85 1.11
C PHE A 227 13.43 -9.19 -0.27
N HIS A 228 12.39 -9.55 -1.03
CA HIS A 228 12.12 -9.03 -2.36
C HIS A 228 11.74 -7.55 -2.32
N LEU A 229 10.84 -7.16 -1.42
CA LEU A 229 10.40 -5.77 -1.25
C LEU A 229 11.58 -4.88 -0.89
N LYS A 230 12.44 -5.32 0.04
CA LYS A 230 13.67 -4.62 0.41
C LYS A 230 14.55 -4.34 -0.81
N LYS A 231 14.81 -5.36 -1.64
CA LYS A 231 15.65 -5.23 -2.83
C LYS A 231 15.04 -4.25 -3.84
N MET A 232 13.72 -4.31 -4.03
CA MET A 232 12.98 -3.39 -4.90
C MET A 232 13.08 -1.95 -4.41
N LEU A 233 12.79 -1.68 -3.13
CA LEU A 233 12.87 -0.34 -2.54
C LEU A 233 14.29 0.23 -2.64
N LYS A 234 15.32 -0.59 -2.41
CA LYS A 234 16.73 -0.20 -2.60
C LYS A 234 17.05 0.12 -4.05
N LEU A 235 16.48 -0.62 -5.00
CA LEU A 235 16.66 -0.37 -6.43
C LEU A 235 16.01 0.96 -6.84
N LEU A 236 14.79 1.24 -6.41
CA LEU A 236 14.12 2.54 -6.62
C LEU A 236 14.95 3.68 -6.01
N ALA A 237 15.39 3.51 -4.76
CA ALA A 237 16.24 4.48 -4.08
C ALA A 237 17.59 4.73 -4.78
N SER A 238 17.99 3.91 -5.76
CA SER A 238 19.18 4.11 -6.59
C SER A 238 18.93 4.80 -7.95
N ILE A 239 17.70 5.23 -8.25
CA ILE A 239 17.32 5.93 -9.48
C ILE A 239 17.37 7.44 -9.22
N ASN A 240 18.28 8.18 -9.83
CA ASN A 240 18.52 9.59 -9.50
C ASN A 240 17.37 10.49 -9.92
N GLU A 241 16.61 10.09 -10.94
CA GLU A 241 15.46 10.79 -11.48
C GLU A 241 14.26 10.81 -10.53
N ILE A 242 14.20 9.93 -9.53
CA ILE A 242 13.14 9.94 -8.51
C ILE A 242 13.42 11.04 -7.48
N GLU A 243 12.53 11.99 -7.30
CA GLU A 243 12.65 13.00 -6.25
C GLU A 243 12.05 12.51 -4.92
N ASN A 244 10.88 11.86 -4.97
CA ASN A 244 10.19 11.38 -3.79
C ASN A 244 9.59 9.98 -3.99
N ILE A 245 9.62 9.18 -2.94
CA ILE A 245 8.89 7.92 -2.85
C ILE A 245 7.75 8.09 -1.83
N HIS A 246 6.54 7.77 -2.27
CA HIS A 246 5.34 7.70 -1.42
C HIS A 246 4.92 6.25 -1.31
N ILE A 247 4.77 5.75 -0.09
CA ILE A 247 4.40 4.35 0.17
C ILE A 247 3.06 4.33 0.86
N ILE A 248 2.09 3.63 0.27
CA ILE A 248 0.81 3.32 0.87
C ILE A 248 0.78 1.81 1.12
N ALA A 249 0.68 1.43 2.39
CA ALA A 249 0.58 0.04 2.80
C ALA A 249 -0.74 -0.19 3.52
N HIS A 250 -1.44 -1.27 3.17
CA HIS A 250 -2.75 -1.62 3.75
C HIS A 250 -2.67 -2.89 4.59
N SER A 251 -3.38 -2.93 5.72
CA SER A 251 -3.56 -4.16 6.51
C SER A 251 -2.23 -4.84 6.85
N ARG A 252 -2.07 -6.13 6.55
CA ARG A 252 -0.83 -6.90 6.73
C ARG A 252 0.34 -6.39 5.88
N GLY A 253 0.07 -5.70 4.78
CA GLY A 253 1.09 -5.01 3.98
C GLY A 253 1.83 -3.94 4.78
N THR A 254 1.23 -3.38 5.84
CA THR A 254 1.91 -2.45 6.75
C THR A 254 3.05 -3.10 7.51
N ASP A 255 2.90 -4.36 7.94
CA ASP A 255 3.96 -5.10 8.60
C ASP A 255 5.08 -5.44 7.61
N VAL A 256 4.73 -6.00 6.45
CA VAL A 256 5.68 -6.32 5.37
C VAL A 256 6.52 -5.08 5.00
N THR A 257 5.86 -3.96 4.79
CA THR A 257 6.51 -2.69 4.43
C THR A 257 7.42 -2.20 5.53
N THR A 258 6.93 -2.14 6.78
CA THR A 258 7.73 -1.60 7.88
C THR A 258 8.87 -2.54 8.30
N THR A 259 8.75 -3.86 8.10
CA THR A 259 9.89 -4.80 8.25
C THR A 259 10.96 -4.55 7.19
N ALA A 260 10.59 -4.43 5.90
CA ALA A 260 11.55 -4.15 4.84
C ALA A 260 12.26 -2.80 5.03
N LEU A 261 11.51 -1.76 5.43
CA LEU A 261 12.08 -0.44 5.73
C LEU A 261 13.03 -0.46 6.92
N ARG A 262 12.71 -1.22 7.96
CA ARG A 262 13.59 -1.40 9.12
C ARG A 262 14.96 -1.94 8.69
N GLU A 263 14.98 -2.99 7.88
CA GLU A 263 16.23 -3.56 7.37
C GLU A 263 17.03 -2.55 6.53
N LEU A 264 16.36 -1.79 5.66
CA LEU A 264 17.02 -0.76 4.86
C LEU A 264 17.59 0.38 5.71
N MET A 265 16.87 0.81 6.75
CA MET A 265 17.35 1.84 7.66
C MET A 265 18.57 1.36 8.45
N ILE A 266 18.60 0.09 8.86
CA ILE A 266 19.77 -0.52 9.50
C ILE A 266 20.95 -0.55 8.52
N GLU A 267 20.75 -1.05 7.29
CA GLU A 267 21.78 -1.05 6.24
C GLU A 267 22.32 0.36 5.95
N SER A 268 21.44 1.35 5.82
CA SER A 268 21.78 2.75 5.53
C SER A 268 22.63 3.37 6.65
N ARG A 269 22.21 3.20 7.91
CA ARG A 269 22.95 3.70 9.08
C ARG A 269 24.30 3.02 9.25
N ALA A 270 24.36 1.70 9.05
CA ALA A 270 25.61 0.95 9.10
C ALA A 270 26.61 1.41 8.03
N ALA A 271 26.11 1.90 6.89
CA ALA A 271 26.92 2.52 5.84
C ALA A 271 27.27 4.00 6.12
N GLY A 272 26.96 4.54 7.32
CA GLY A 272 27.21 5.93 7.70
C GLY A 272 26.29 6.95 7.00
N LYS A 273 25.19 6.49 6.39
CA LYS A 273 24.25 7.35 5.67
C LYS A 273 23.07 7.77 6.56
N ARG A 274 22.39 8.82 6.13
CA ARG A 274 21.09 9.23 6.69
C ARG A 274 19.97 8.55 5.92
N PRO A 275 19.14 7.69 6.55
CA PRO A 275 18.10 6.95 5.84
C PRO A 275 17.10 7.82 5.07
N LEU A 276 16.77 9.01 5.59
CA LEU A 276 15.87 9.93 4.90
C LEU A 276 16.38 10.32 3.50
N GLU A 277 17.69 10.55 3.38
CA GLU A 277 18.33 10.94 2.12
C GLU A 277 18.65 9.74 1.23
N ASP A 278 19.02 8.61 1.85
CA ASP A 278 19.36 7.39 1.12
C ASP A 278 18.11 6.72 0.53
N LEU A 279 16.97 6.76 1.22
CA LEU A 279 15.73 6.10 0.79
C LEU A 279 14.74 7.05 0.11
N ARG A 280 14.83 8.37 0.35
CA ARG A 280 13.94 9.40 -0.24
C ARG A 280 12.44 9.14 -0.03
N ILE A 281 12.09 8.50 1.09
CA ILE A 281 10.68 8.23 1.44
C ILE A 281 10.06 9.50 2.00
N LYS A 282 9.26 10.16 1.18
CA LYS A 282 8.60 11.42 1.53
C LYS A 282 7.37 11.18 2.40
N ASN A 283 6.52 10.24 2.00
CA ASN A 283 5.32 9.87 2.73
C ASN A 283 5.29 8.35 2.95
N LEU A 284 5.07 7.90 4.18
CA LEU A 284 4.66 6.54 4.52
C LEU A 284 3.24 6.59 5.09
N ILE A 285 2.32 5.90 4.44
CA ILE A 285 0.91 5.87 4.80
C ILE A 285 0.57 4.43 5.17
N LEU A 286 0.19 4.21 6.43
CA LEU A 286 -0.24 2.92 6.95
C LEU A 286 -1.77 2.97 7.11
N ALA A 287 -2.48 2.34 6.18
CA ALA A 287 -3.94 2.29 6.16
C ALA A 287 -4.43 1.02 6.84
N ALA A 288 -5.34 1.17 7.82
CA ALA A 288 -5.93 0.07 8.57
C ALA A 288 -4.89 -0.99 9.02
N PRO A 289 -3.81 -0.61 9.72
CA PRO A 289 -2.68 -1.49 9.96
C PRO A 289 -3.05 -2.72 10.81
N ASP A 290 -2.78 -3.92 10.28
CA ASP A 290 -2.76 -5.17 11.05
C ASP A 290 -1.35 -5.45 11.60
N LEU A 291 -0.96 -4.64 12.59
CA LEU A 291 0.33 -4.69 13.25
C LEU A 291 0.17 -4.52 14.77
N ASP A 292 0.94 -5.28 15.54
CA ASP A 292 1.03 -5.13 16.99
C ASP A 292 1.62 -3.76 17.36
N PHE A 293 0.96 -3.05 18.27
CA PHE A 293 1.41 -1.72 18.69
C PHE A 293 2.77 -1.77 19.38
N GLY A 294 3.08 -2.82 20.14
CA GLY A 294 4.40 -3.02 20.74
C GLY A 294 5.51 -3.08 19.69
N VAL A 295 5.28 -3.77 18.57
CA VAL A 295 6.20 -3.80 17.43
C VAL A 295 6.34 -2.41 16.79
N MET A 296 5.22 -1.74 16.49
CA MET A 296 5.28 -0.41 15.86
C MET A 296 5.94 0.61 16.79
N ARG A 297 5.70 0.53 18.08
CA ARG A 297 6.37 1.35 19.10
C ARG A 297 7.88 1.20 19.03
N GLN A 298 8.39 -0.04 18.97
CA GLN A 298 9.82 -0.27 18.80
C GLN A 298 10.34 0.37 17.51
N ARG A 299 9.64 0.17 16.38
CA ARG A 299 10.03 0.76 15.08
C ARG A 299 10.06 2.30 15.12
N LEU A 300 9.00 2.93 15.60
CA LEU A 300 8.87 4.40 15.68
C LEU A 300 9.91 5.01 16.62
N MET A 301 10.06 4.45 17.81
CA MET A 301 10.76 5.10 18.92
C MET A 301 12.18 4.56 19.10
N ALA A 302 12.33 3.25 19.31
CA ALA A 302 13.64 2.65 19.57
C ALA A 302 14.50 2.62 18.30
N GLU A 303 13.90 2.27 17.16
CA GLU A 303 14.58 2.17 15.87
C GLU A 303 14.52 3.47 15.06
N LYS A 304 13.93 4.53 15.62
CA LYS A 304 13.92 5.89 15.10
C LYS A 304 13.42 5.98 13.65
N PHE A 305 12.28 5.36 13.34
CA PHE A 305 11.64 5.47 12.03
C PHE A 305 11.27 6.91 11.67
N GLY A 306 10.79 7.69 12.64
CA GLY A 306 10.33 9.06 12.38
C GLY A 306 11.41 9.92 11.68
N PRO A 307 12.61 10.09 12.24
CA PRO A 307 13.69 10.82 11.58
C PRO A 307 14.19 10.24 10.24
N ALA A 308 13.81 8.99 9.91
CA ALA A 308 14.21 8.31 8.67
C ALA A 308 13.21 8.50 7.51
N ILE A 309 12.04 9.09 7.77
CA ILE A 309 10.95 9.27 6.79
C ILE A 309 10.50 10.74 6.82
N GLY A 310 10.03 11.28 5.68
CA GLY A 310 9.51 12.65 5.63
C GLY A 310 8.28 12.84 6.52
N GLN A 311 7.21 12.10 6.25
CA GLN A 311 5.95 12.09 7.00
C GLN A 311 5.39 10.67 7.11
N ILE A 312 4.92 10.27 8.28
CA ILE A 312 4.25 9.01 8.56
C ILE A 312 2.81 9.30 8.96
N THR A 313 1.84 8.83 8.17
CA THR A 313 0.40 8.92 8.46
C THR A 313 -0.14 7.53 8.73
N ILE A 314 -0.79 7.35 9.87
CA ILE A 314 -1.37 6.07 10.29
C ILE A 314 -2.87 6.28 10.41
N TYR A 315 -3.65 5.69 9.50
CA TYR A 315 -5.10 5.70 9.60
C TYR A 315 -5.57 4.59 10.52
N THR A 316 -6.42 4.96 11.47
CA THR A 316 -7.04 4.05 12.44
C THR A 316 -8.55 4.26 12.42
N ALA A 317 -9.32 3.22 12.74
CA ALA A 317 -10.76 3.34 12.91
C ALA A 317 -11.21 2.46 14.07
N GLN A 318 -11.82 3.05 15.09
CA GLN A 318 -12.16 2.34 16.34
C GLN A 318 -13.23 1.25 16.14
N THR A 319 -14.05 1.33 15.08
CA THR A 319 -15.13 0.38 14.76
C THR A 319 -14.75 -0.68 13.71
N ASP A 320 -13.47 -0.80 13.32
CA ASP A 320 -13.03 -1.79 12.33
C ASP A 320 -13.13 -3.23 12.90
N ASN A 321 -14.24 -3.90 12.55
CA ASN A 321 -14.55 -5.26 12.99
C ASN A 321 -13.55 -6.32 12.49
N ALA A 322 -12.77 -6.06 11.43
CA ALA A 322 -11.81 -7.02 10.90
C ALA A 322 -10.63 -7.25 11.88
N LEU A 323 -10.28 -6.24 12.68
CA LEU A 323 -9.27 -6.38 13.74
C LEU A 323 -9.70 -7.37 14.83
N ASN A 324 -11.01 -7.58 15.04
CA ASN A 324 -11.53 -8.52 16.04
C ASN A 324 -11.23 -9.99 15.68
N ILE A 325 -11.12 -10.33 14.39
CA ILE A 325 -10.75 -11.69 13.94
C ILE A 325 -9.27 -11.97 14.25
N SER A 326 -8.41 -10.96 14.09
CA SER A 326 -6.98 -11.06 14.43
C SER A 326 -6.72 -11.15 15.94
N GLU A 327 -7.62 -10.58 16.77
CA GLU A 327 -7.56 -10.58 18.24
C GLU A 327 -7.96 -11.94 18.83
N SER A 328 -8.89 -12.66 18.19
CA SER A 328 -9.25 -14.03 18.62
C SER A 328 -8.08 -15.03 18.48
N LEU A 329 -7.05 -14.68 17.71
CA LEU A 329 -5.89 -15.55 17.41
C LEU A 329 -4.55 -15.01 17.94
N MET A 330 -4.41 -13.71 18.23
CA MET A 330 -3.15 -13.12 18.72
C MET A 330 -3.41 -12.10 19.84
N THR A 331 -2.78 -12.31 21.01
CA THR A 331 -2.84 -11.43 22.19
C THR A 331 -2.01 -10.15 22.00
N GLY A 332 -2.64 -8.98 21.96
CA GLY A 332 -1.94 -7.67 21.92
C GLY A 332 -2.83 -6.49 21.49
N LEU A 333 -2.45 -5.25 21.83
CA LEU A 333 -3.12 -4.04 21.36
C LEU A 333 -2.72 -3.79 19.89
N ARG A 334 -3.68 -3.76 18.97
CA ARG A 334 -3.43 -3.46 17.56
C ARG A 334 -3.22 -1.97 17.33
N LEU A 335 -2.30 -1.63 16.42
CA LEU A 335 -2.01 -0.25 16.02
C LEU A 335 -3.27 0.49 15.53
N GLY A 336 -4.18 -0.23 14.88
CA GLY A 336 -5.45 0.30 14.36
C GLY A 336 -6.47 0.77 15.42
N LYS A 337 -6.26 0.51 16.71
CA LYS A 337 -7.18 0.87 17.82
C LYS A 337 -6.54 1.80 18.89
N LEU A 338 -5.43 2.43 18.54
CA LEU A 338 -4.60 3.17 19.50
C LEU A 338 -5.22 4.51 19.93
N GLU A 339 -5.12 4.85 21.20
CA GLU A 339 -5.48 6.15 21.77
C GLU A 339 -4.29 6.80 22.49
N SER A 340 -4.34 8.13 22.69
CA SER A 340 -3.31 8.88 23.41
C SER A 340 -2.99 8.31 24.80
N LYS A 341 -4.01 7.84 25.54
CA LYS A 341 -3.83 7.25 26.89
C LYS A 341 -2.96 5.98 26.92
N ASN A 342 -2.67 5.37 25.77
CA ASN A 342 -1.83 4.18 25.68
C ASN A 342 -0.32 4.47 25.76
N PHE A 343 0.09 5.75 25.84
CA PHE A 343 1.49 6.16 25.90
C PHE A 343 1.93 6.65 27.29
N SER A 344 3.11 6.21 27.71
CA SER A 344 3.88 6.72 28.84
C SER A 344 4.49 8.10 28.56
N ASP A 345 4.88 8.81 29.62
CA ASP A 345 5.48 10.15 29.51
C ASP A 345 6.75 10.19 28.64
N THR A 346 7.59 9.15 28.72
CA THR A 346 8.80 9.05 27.89
C THR A 346 8.43 8.94 26.40
N GLU A 347 7.43 8.12 26.08
CA GLU A 347 6.98 7.94 24.70
C GLU A 347 6.35 9.22 24.15
N ARG A 348 5.61 9.97 24.98
CA ARG A 348 5.08 11.30 24.64
C ARG A 348 6.19 12.32 24.37
N GLN A 349 7.25 12.33 25.18
CA GLN A 349 8.42 13.19 24.94
C GLN A 349 9.13 12.86 23.61
N ILE A 350 9.24 11.57 23.25
CA ILE A 350 9.79 11.14 21.96
C ILE A 350 8.93 11.69 20.83
N PHE A 351 7.61 11.56 20.92
CA PHE A 351 6.71 12.08 19.89
C PHE A 351 6.66 13.59 19.81
N ALA A 352 6.77 14.31 20.92
CA ALA A 352 6.92 15.77 20.93
C ALA A 352 8.19 16.21 20.16
N SER A 353 9.24 15.38 20.17
CA SER A 353 10.49 15.59 19.43
C SER A 353 10.40 15.18 17.96
N VAL A 354 9.48 14.27 17.61
CA VAL A 354 9.32 13.66 16.29
C VAL A 354 7.92 13.99 15.76
N LYS A 355 7.79 15.20 15.22
CA LYS A 355 6.51 15.81 14.78
C LYS A 355 6.01 15.35 13.41
N ASN A 356 6.61 14.32 12.84
CA ASN A 356 6.27 13.83 11.51
C ASN A 356 5.52 12.50 11.53
N VAL A 357 5.13 12.01 12.70
CA VAL A 357 4.25 10.85 12.86
C VAL A 357 2.87 11.34 13.26
N SER A 358 1.82 10.84 12.62
CA SER A 358 0.45 11.27 12.91
C SER A 358 -0.52 10.09 12.86
N PHE A 359 -1.28 9.93 13.93
CA PHE A 359 -2.35 8.95 14.06
C PHE A 359 -3.67 9.64 13.77
N ILE A 360 -4.38 9.18 12.73
CA ILE A 360 -5.60 9.80 12.25
C ILE A 360 -6.75 8.84 12.48
N ASN A 361 -7.59 9.15 13.47
CA ASN A 361 -8.80 8.39 13.74
C ASN A 361 -9.90 8.81 12.77
N VAL A 362 -10.29 7.90 11.88
CA VAL A 362 -11.39 8.09 10.93
C VAL A 362 -12.70 7.80 11.62
N LEU A 363 -13.54 8.82 11.76
CA LEU A 363 -14.85 8.72 12.39
C LEU A 363 -15.91 8.22 11.40
N ASP A 364 -16.99 7.67 11.95
CA ASP A 364 -18.21 7.28 11.21
C ASP A 364 -17.97 6.34 10.03
N VAL A 365 -17.00 5.43 10.16
CA VAL A 365 -16.95 4.26 9.27
C VAL A 365 -18.14 3.37 9.63
N GLY A 366 -19.22 3.45 8.85
CA GLY A 366 -20.46 2.72 9.12
C GLY A 366 -20.20 1.22 9.31
N SER A 367 -21.05 0.50 10.05
CA SER A 367 -20.88 -0.94 10.36
C SER A 367 -20.72 -1.88 9.15
N PHE A 368 -20.95 -1.39 7.93
CA PHE A 368 -20.79 -2.12 6.67
C PHE A 368 -19.53 -1.73 5.87
N ILE A 369 -18.82 -0.67 6.25
CA ILE A 369 -17.58 -0.24 5.57
C ILE A 369 -16.41 -0.97 6.22
N SER A 370 -16.04 -2.06 5.56
CA SER A 370 -15.01 -3.01 5.97
C SER A 370 -13.61 -2.38 5.94
N HIS A 371 -12.61 -3.15 6.36
CA HIS A 371 -11.16 -2.87 6.45
C HIS A 371 -10.50 -2.06 5.30
N ALA A 372 -11.21 -1.78 4.20
CA ALA A 372 -10.84 -0.91 3.09
C ALA A 372 -11.33 0.56 3.22
N TYR A 373 -11.76 1.01 4.40
CA TYR A 373 -12.30 2.36 4.64
C TYR A 373 -11.44 3.53 4.12
N PHE A 374 -10.13 3.33 3.94
CA PHE A 374 -9.23 4.35 3.39
C PHE A 374 -9.52 4.71 1.92
N LEU A 375 -10.24 3.83 1.19
CA LEU A 375 -10.79 4.09 -0.15
C LEU A 375 -12.29 4.40 -0.05
N ASP A 376 -13.03 3.55 0.67
CA ASP A 376 -14.50 3.61 0.69
C ASP A 376 -15.06 4.87 1.38
N SER A 377 -14.28 5.50 2.28
CA SER A 377 -14.68 6.74 2.93
C SER A 377 -14.21 7.96 2.11
N PRO A 378 -15.13 8.81 1.62
CA PRO A 378 -14.79 10.07 0.95
C PRO A 378 -13.89 11.00 1.76
N SER A 379 -13.98 10.96 3.10
CA SER A 379 -13.12 11.75 3.98
C SER A 379 -11.70 11.17 4.02
N ALA A 380 -11.56 9.86 4.21
CA ALA A 380 -10.27 9.19 4.30
C ALA A 380 -9.51 9.27 2.96
N SER A 381 -10.20 9.04 1.85
CA SER A 381 -9.61 9.17 0.51
C SER A 381 -9.22 10.62 0.21
N SER A 382 -10.02 11.62 0.62
CA SER A 382 -9.63 13.04 0.52
C SER A 382 -8.34 13.36 1.26
N ASP A 383 -8.18 12.81 2.47
CA ASP A 383 -6.97 13.04 3.27
C ASP A 383 -5.75 12.34 2.66
N LEU A 384 -5.91 11.09 2.24
CA LEU A 384 -4.91 10.29 1.52
C LEU A 384 -4.39 11.07 0.30
N ILE A 385 -5.30 11.60 -0.52
CA ILE A 385 -4.98 12.37 -1.72
C ILE A 385 -4.21 13.65 -1.35
N ARG A 386 -4.59 14.36 -0.29
CA ARG A 386 -3.85 15.55 0.18
C ARG A 386 -2.44 15.22 0.67
N VAL A 387 -2.23 14.06 1.27
CA VAL A 387 -0.89 13.59 1.65
C VAL A 387 -0.05 13.29 0.41
N LEU A 388 -0.62 12.58 -0.57
CA LEU A 388 0.08 12.20 -1.81
C LEU A 388 0.37 13.40 -2.71
N ARG A 389 -0.61 14.29 -2.89
CA ARG A 389 -0.47 15.46 -3.78
C ARG A 389 0.33 16.58 -3.13
N ASP A 390 0.12 16.86 -1.85
CA ASP A 390 0.61 18.13 -1.29
C ASP A 390 1.65 17.92 -0.19
N SER A 391 1.89 16.66 0.22
CA SER A 391 2.64 16.35 1.45
C SER A 391 2.15 17.18 2.64
N SER A 392 0.84 17.47 2.67
CA SER A 392 0.27 18.37 3.67
C SER A 392 0.36 17.77 5.07
N LYS A 393 0.81 18.59 6.02
CA LYS A 393 0.85 18.23 7.44
C LYS A 393 -0.56 18.33 8.04
N PRO A 394 -0.93 17.43 8.96
CA PRO A 394 -2.22 17.53 9.64
C PRO A 394 -2.31 18.83 10.43
N GLY A 395 -3.50 19.42 10.48
CA GLY A 395 -3.78 20.72 11.09
C GLY A 395 -3.38 21.94 10.25
N SER A 396 -2.80 21.73 9.07
CA SER A 396 -2.56 22.82 8.12
C SER A 396 -3.83 23.25 7.39
N LYS A 397 -3.84 24.44 6.80
CA LYS A 397 -4.95 24.93 5.96
C LYS A 397 -5.37 23.94 4.86
N ASN A 398 -4.40 23.19 4.32
CA ASN A 398 -4.62 22.22 3.25
C ASN A 398 -4.98 20.81 3.76
N ARG A 399 -4.96 20.58 5.07
CA ARG A 399 -5.29 19.29 5.70
C ARG A 399 -5.85 19.53 7.11
N PRO A 400 -7.05 20.15 7.22
CA PRO A 400 -7.59 20.70 8.48
C PRO A 400 -8.19 19.60 9.37
N LEU A 401 -7.37 18.63 9.75
CA LEU A 401 -7.74 17.60 10.72
C LEU A 401 -7.86 18.19 12.12
N ILE A 402 -8.77 17.63 12.92
CA ILE A 402 -9.03 18.12 14.28
C ILE A 402 -7.93 17.59 15.18
N HIS A 403 -7.08 18.47 15.70
CA HIS A 403 -6.05 18.08 16.67
C HIS A 403 -6.69 17.63 17.97
N LYS A 404 -6.18 16.54 18.55
CA LYS A 404 -6.64 16.05 19.86
C LYS A 404 -5.56 16.24 20.91
N GLU A 405 -4.56 15.38 20.89
CA GLU A 405 -3.46 15.41 21.84
C GLU A 405 -2.23 14.82 21.18
N ASP A 406 -1.04 15.36 21.48
CA ASP A 406 0.22 14.89 20.91
C ASP A 406 0.16 14.75 19.38
N ASN A 407 0.38 13.53 18.87
CA ASN A 407 0.36 13.19 17.45
C ASN A 407 -0.99 12.61 16.99
N PHE A 408 -2.05 12.73 17.80
CA PHE A 408 -3.39 12.23 17.50
C PHE A 408 -4.29 13.30 16.90
N TRP A 409 -5.01 12.89 15.86
CA TRP A 409 -5.93 13.71 15.10
C TRP A 409 -7.21 12.93 14.84
N GLU A 410 -8.30 13.65 14.68
CA GLU A 410 -9.57 13.09 14.24
C GLU A 410 -9.95 13.61 12.86
N MET A 411 -10.56 12.71 12.10
CA MET A 411 -11.13 12.99 10.78
C MET A 411 -12.65 12.80 10.85
N PRO A 412 -13.44 13.89 10.79
CA PRO A 412 -14.88 13.79 10.74
C PRO A 412 -15.35 13.30 9.34
N ALA A 413 -16.59 12.80 9.28
CA ALA A 413 -17.17 12.24 8.04
C ALA A 413 -17.28 13.26 6.89
N ASP A 414 -17.45 14.54 7.23
CA ASP A 414 -17.57 15.68 6.31
C ASP A 414 -16.22 16.29 5.91
N TYR A 415 -15.09 15.77 6.41
CA TYR A 415 -13.75 16.24 6.04
C TYR A 415 -13.57 16.23 4.50
N PRO A 416 -12.97 17.27 3.88
CA PRO A 416 -12.24 18.38 4.50
C PRO A 416 -13.08 19.63 4.81
N ASN A 417 -14.41 19.54 4.78
CA ASN A 417 -15.26 20.68 5.09
C ASN A 417 -15.14 20.99 6.58
N ASN A 418 -14.75 22.22 6.92
CA ASN A 418 -14.68 22.65 8.31
C ASN A 418 -16.10 22.85 8.85
N ARG A 419 -16.33 22.43 10.09
CA ARG A 419 -17.34 23.04 10.94
C ARG A 419 -16.69 24.27 11.55
N GLU A 420 -17.07 25.45 11.07
CA GLU A 420 -16.71 26.71 11.76
C GLU A 420 -17.35 26.79 13.14
#